data_AF-A0AAU5GR26-F1
#
_entry.id   AF-A0AAU5GR26-F1
#
_cell.length_a   1.000
_cell.length_b   1.000
_cell.length_c   1.000
_cell.angle_alpha   90.00
_cell.angle_beta   90.00
_cell.angle_gamma   90.00
#
_symmetry.space_group_name_H-M   'P 1'
#
loop_
_entity.id
_entity.type
_entity.pdbx_description
1 polymer ?
#
loop_
_entity_poly.entity_id
_entity_poly.type
_entity_poly.pdbx_seq_one_letter_code
_entity_poly.pdbx_strand_id
1 'polypeptide(L)' 'MRLIADGATPTSRLVLVEDLETDNGYVFELASPLFLAVGDRISFDDSRLVVVRANGERLLPAGEWSTGCGIRAGQRS' A
#
# COMPACT_ATOMS: atom_id res chain seq x y z
N MET A 1 4.53 -0.45 -7.75
CA MET A 1 4.29 -1.86 -7.35
C MET A 1 3.30 -2.51 -8.31
N ARG A 2 3.52 -3.78 -8.69
CA ARG A 2 2.60 -4.58 -9.52
C ARG A 2 2.35 -5.90 -8.80
N LEU A 3 1.11 -6.13 -8.36
CA LEU A 3 0.71 -7.40 -7.74
C LEU A 3 0.62 -8.48 -8.83
N ILE A 4 1.32 -9.60 -8.66
CA ILE A 4 1.25 -10.77 -9.56
C ILE A 4 0.66 -11.92 -8.75
N ALA A 5 -0.41 -12.54 -9.27
CA ALA A 5 -1.08 -13.68 -8.64
C ALA A 5 -0.98 -14.91 -9.54
N ASP A 6 -0.76 -16.06 -8.92
CA ASP A 6 -0.49 -17.35 -9.57
C ASP A 6 -1.77 -17.92 -10.17
N GLY A 7 -1.96 -17.75 -11.48
CA GLY A 7 -2.61 -18.68 -12.43
C GLY A 7 -4.00 -19.30 -12.17
N ALA A 8 -4.60 -19.15 -11.00
CA ALA A 8 -5.98 -19.50 -10.72
C ALA A 8 -6.87 -18.33 -11.18
N THR A 9 -8.04 -18.63 -11.75
CA THR A 9 -9.03 -17.64 -12.21
C THR A 9 -9.01 -16.44 -11.27
N PRO A 10 -8.67 -15.21 -11.74
CA PRO A 10 -8.54 -14.07 -10.84
C PRO A 10 -9.92 -13.70 -10.33
N THR A 11 -10.34 -14.38 -9.27
CA THR A 11 -11.38 -13.88 -8.40
C THR A 11 -10.85 -12.55 -7.90
N SER A 12 -11.60 -11.48 -8.16
CA SER A 12 -11.28 -10.18 -7.60
C SER A 12 -11.24 -10.34 -6.08
N ARG A 13 -10.04 -10.34 -5.51
CA ARG A 13 -9.81 -10.42 -4.06
C ARG A 13 -9.54 -9.01 -3.57
N LEU A 14 -10.31 -8.60 -2.57
CA LEU A 14 -10.00 -7.41 -1.81
C LEU A 14 -8.86 -7.73 -0.85
N VAL A 15 -7.88 -6.84 -0.76
CA VAL A 15 -6.79 -6.93 0.22
C VAL A 15 -7.08 -5.90 1.30
N LEU A 16 -7.14 -6.35 2.55
CA LEU A 16 -7.18 -5.46 3.70
C LEU A 16 -5.74 -5.04 4.04
N VAL A 17 -5.51 -3.74 4.13
CA VAL A 17 -4.19 -3.15 4.38
C VAL A 17 -4.26 -2.26 5.62
N GLU A 18 -3.26 -2.39 6.49
CA GLU A 18 -3.11 -1.59 7.72
C GLU A 18 -1.97 -0.57 7.58
N ASP A 19 -0.94 -0.91 6.82
CA ASP A 19 0.20 -0.04 6.54
C ASP A 19 0.74 -0.23 5.10
N LEU A 20 1.52 0.73 4.62
CA LEU A 20 2.22 0.64 3.35
C LEU A 20 3.68 1.03 3.51
N GLU A 21 4.60 0.11 3.22
CA GLU A 21 6.04 0.37 3.20
C GLU A 21 6.50 0.82 1.80
N THR A 22 7.28 1.91 1.76
CA THR A 22 7.97 2.40 0.57
C THR A 22 9.36 1.76 0.43
N ASP A 23 9.90 1.76 -0.78
CA ASP A 23 11.21 1.16 -1.09
C ASP A 23 12.40 1.76 -0.31
N ASN A 24 12.26 3.00 0.13
CA ASN A 24 13.23 3.70 0.98
C ASN A 24 13.06 3.42 2.49
N GLY A 25 12.16 2.50 2.88
CA GLY A 25 11.98 2.02 4.26
C GLY A 25 11.13 2.91 5.16
N TYR A 26 10.33 3.80 4.58
CA TYR A 26 9.31 4.55 5.32
C TYR A 26 8.00 3.78 5.29
N VAL A 27 7.25 3.85 6.38
CA VAL A 27 5.96 3.18 6.52
C VAL A 27 4.89 4.25 6.67
N PHE A 28 3.81 4.13 5.91
CA PHE A 28 2.60 4.91 6.10
C PHE A 28 1.57 4.06 6.85
N GLU A 29 1.33 4.39 8.11
CA GLU A 29 0.39 3.69 8.98
C GLU A 29 -1.01 4.31 8.82
N LEU A 30 -2.00 3.50 8.45
CA LEU A 30 -3.37 3.97 8.28
C LEU A 30 -4.05 4.15 9.64
N ALA A 31 -4.81 5.24 9.79
CA ALA A 31 -5.65 5.45 10.98
C ALA A 31 -6.77 4.39 11.11
N SER A 32 -7.12 3.74 10.00
CA SER A 32 -8.06 2.62 9.96
C SER A 32 -7.75 1.71 8.76
N PRO A 33 -7.92 0.38 8.87
CA PRO A 33 -7.68 -0.54 7.77
C PRO A 33 -8.42 -0.16 6.48
N LEU A 34 -7.77 -0.33 5.33
CA LEU A 34 -8.30 0.01 4.02
C LEU A 34 -8.38 -1.21 3.11
N PHE A 35 -9.54 -1.42 2.49
CA PHE A 35 -9.67 -2.41 1.41
C PHE A 35 -9.16 -1.82 0.10
N LEU A 36 -8.30 -2.57 -0.57
CA LEU A 36 -7.82 -2.31 -1.92
C LEU A 36 -8.35 -3.38 -2.87
N ALA A 37 -8.86 -2.94 -4.01
CA ALA A 37 -9.35 -3.79 -5.07
C ALA A 37 -8.39 -3.82 -6.26
N VAL A 38 -8.57 -4.82 -7.13
CA VAL A 38 -7.91 -4.82 -8.44
C VAL A 38 -8.32 -3.58 -9.22
N GLY A 39 -7.33 -2.86 -9.75
CA GLY A 39 -7.54 -1.64 -10.53
C GLY A 39 -7.39 -0.34 -9.74
N ASP A 40 -7.35 -0.41 -8.41
CA ASP A 40 -7.02 0.74 -7.58
C ASP A 40 -5.57 1.17 -7.82
N ARG A 41 -5.35 2.49 -7.88
CA ARG A 41 -4.02 3.09 -8.05
C ARG A 41 -3.67 3.84 -6.78
N ILE A 42 -2.44 3.65 -6.32
CA ILE A 42 -1.96 4.22 -5.05
C ILE A 42 -0.78 5.12 -5.35
N SER A 43 -0.78 6.29 -4.73
CA SER A 43 0.34 7.23 -4.76
C SER A 43 0.42 7.98 -3.43
N PHE A 44 1.55 8.62 -3.20
CA PHE A 44 1.72 9.56 -2.09
C PHE A 44 1.82 10.98 -2.65
N ASP A 45 1.08 11.91 -2.07
CA ASP A 45 0.96 13.31 -2.51
C ASP A 45 0.96 14.21 -1.27
N ASP A 46 1.88 15.17 -1.18
CA ASP A 46 2.06 16.04 0.00
C ASP A 46 1.97 15.29 1.35
N SER A 47 2.73 14.18 1.46
CA SER A 47 2.75 13.29 2.63
C SER A 47 1.44 12.58 2.95
N ARG A 48 0.46 12.56 2.05
CA ARG A 48 -0.81 11.83 2.22
C ARG A 48 -0.87 10.63 1.28
N LEU A 49 -1.51 9.57 1.75
CA LEU A 49 -1.91 8.49 0.86
C LEU A 49 -3.05 8.93 -0.05
N VAL A 50 -2.91 8.67 -1.33
CA VAL A 50 -3.94 8.89 -2.35
C VAL A 50 -4.28 7.54 -2.96
N VAL A 51 -5.57 7.20 -2.94
CA VAL A 51 -6.09 6.02 -3.63
C VAL A 51 -7.10 6.47 -4.67
N VAL A 52 -6.80 6.21 -5.94
CA VAL A 52 -7.74 6.38 -7.04
C VAL A 52 -8.34 5.01 -7.34
N ARG A 53 -9.63 4.87 -7.04
CA ARG A 53 -10.40 3.66 -7.30
C ARG A 53 -10.51 3.37 -8.79
N ALA A 54 -10.77 2.11 -9.14
CA ALA A 54 -10.96 1.72 -10.53
C ALA A 54 -12.10 2.51 -11.25
N ASN A 55 -13.11 2.98 -10.51
CA ASN A 55 -14.19 3.82 -11.01
C ASN A 55 -13.83 5.32 -11.14
N GLY A 56 -12.60 5.71 -10.80
CA GLY A 56 -12.11 7.09 -10.81
C GLY A 56 -12.34 7.87 -9.51
N GLU A 57 -13.02 7.31 -8.52
CA GLU A 57 -13.20 7.94 -7.21
C GLU A 57 -11.84 8.12 -6.52
N ARG A 58 -11.59 9.31 -5.98
CA ARG A 58 -10.36 9.63 -5.25
C ARG A 58 -10.63 9.63 -3.75
N LEU A 59 -9.87 8.81 -3.03
CA LEU A 59 -9.86 8.74 -1.58
C LEU A 59 -8.53 9.28 -1.03
N LEU A 60 -8.62 9.90 0.15
CA LEU A 60 -7.50 10.40 0.93
C LEU A 60 -7.56 9.77 2.32
N PRO A 61 -7.14 8.50 2.48
CA PRO A 61 -7.14 7.84 3.78
C PRO A 61 -6.28 8.60 4.78
N ALA A 62 -6.77 8.73 6.01
CA ALA A 62 -6.00 9.28 7.11
C ALA A 62 -4.92 8.30 7.56
N GLY A 63 -3.77 8.83 7.98
CA GLY A 63 -2.63 8.05 8.43
C GLY A 63 -1.44 8.94 8.71
N GLU A 64 -0.37 8.33 9.23
CA GLU A 64 0.86 9.02 9.61
C GLU A 64 2.08 8.28 9.05
N TRP A 65 3.16 9.03 8.83
CA TRP A 65 4.44 8.45 8.44
C TRP A 65 5.23 8.06 9.68
N SER A 66 5.75 6.84 9.67
CA SER A 66 6.76 6.37 10.62
C SER A 66 8.01 5.93 9.86
N THR A 67 9.17 6.08 10.51
CA THR A 67 10.39 5.44 10.02
C THR A 67 10.34 3.98 10.43
N GLY A 68 10.31 3.06 9.46
CA GLY A 68 10.41 1.65 9.78
C GLY A 68 11.75 1.36 10.43
N CYS A 69 11.77 0.88 11.67
CA CYS A 69 12.93 0.22 12.24
C CYS A 69 13.09 -1.17 11.60
N GLY A 70 13.32 -1.21 10.29
CA GLY A 70 13.76 -2.43 9.64
C GLY A 70 15.13 -2.77 10.21
N ILE A 71 15.24 -3.90 10.92
CA ILE A 71 16.54 -4.50 11.17
C ILE A 71 17.11 -4.86 9.79
N ARG A 72 17.89 -3.95 9.19
CA ARG A 72 18.82 -4.32 8.10
C ARG A 72 19.96 -5.13 8.74
N ALA A 73 19.64 -6.33 9.20
CA ALA A 73 20.64 -7.33 9.54
C ALA A 73 21.25 -7.80 8.21
N GLY A 74 22.45 -7.30 7.95
CA GLY A 74 23.42 -7.73 6.94
C GLY A 74 22.95 -8.68 5.83
N GLN A 75 22.82 -8.14 4.62
CA GLN A 75 23.11 -8.91 3.41
C GLN A 75 24.48 -8.49 2.88
N ARG A 76 25.52 -9.04 3.51
CA ARG A 76 26.85 -9.21 2.94
C ARG A 76 27.19 -10.68 3.04
N SER A 77 27.15 -11.35 1.91
CA SER A 77 27.92 -12.57 1.61
C SER A 77 27.96 -12.72 0.10
#